data_AF-A0A2N0MBC2-F1
#
_entry.id   AF-A0A2N0MBC2-F1
#
_cell.length_a   1.000
_cell.length_b   1.000
_cell.length_c   1.000
_cell.angle_alpha   90.00
_cell.angle_beta   90.00
_cell.angle_gamma   90.00
#
_symmetry.space_group_name_H-M   'P 1'
#
loop_
_entity.id
_entity.type
_entity.pdbx_description
1 polymer ?
#
loop_
_entity_poly.entity_id
_entity_poly.type
_entity_poly.pdbx_seq_one_letter_code
_entity_poly.pdbx_strand_id
1 'polypeptide(L)'
;MVENRATTSSTARRSTDGRRTRPRALILPQTLSVQHLAELTDQNPIDVIKQLMRNGIMASMNQIIDYQVATLVTNAFGIRTTLAEPAASSSVAVAEIVPEDEADLSPRPPVVTILGHVDHGKTALLDAIRQTKVADQEVGGITQHIGAYQVEYNGQPVTFLDTPGHEAFTAIRARGSRATDIAILVVAADDGIMPQTVEAIDHAKAAGVPIVVAINKMDLPGADPERVKRQLSERELLVEDWGGEVISVELSARTGEGLTDLLENILVVAEIAELKANPDKSASGVVIESKLDRKRGPSATLLVQDGTLRVGDYIVAGNSFGRVRAIADDQGKPMKTVSPGTPAEIMGFGTLPEAGDHVKVVPNDRTARDAADAQGKLRSAQQAQARALTLEEVVNQIDAGDVKELNLVLKADVQGSVEAVRQALENLTAEQAKIRVLHAGSGAVTESDVLLASASEAIVIGFTTGSETSAERLANRMGVEIRHYDIIYHLTDDMQQALNGMLDPVFTDVIVGRAEIREIFPSRRGIAIAGCRVTEGRLVRSGSVRVLRDGNILEDSVIASLRHFRDEVNEITNGQDCGVIIQGYNDFQEGDILEVFRQERGRR
;
A
#
# COMPACT_ATOMS: atom_id res chain seq x y z
N MET A 1 -20.92 83.59 -16.79
CA MET A 1 -20.04 83.33 -17.96
C MET A 1 -18.66 83.83 -17.61
N VAL A 2 -17.77 82.90 -17.28
CA VAL A 2 -16.61 82.45 -18.08
C VAL A 2 -15.40 83.35 -17.80
N GLU A 3 -14.36 82.77 -17.21
CA GLU A 3 -13.03 82.65 -17.83
C GLU A 3 -12.07 82.02 -16.82
N ASN A 4 -11.43 80.90 -17.18
CA ASN A 4 -10.25 80.44 -16.46
C ASN A 4 -9.21 79.85 -17.44
N ARG A 5 -8.14 80.64 -17.61
CA ARG A 5 -6.70 80.34 -17.61
C ARG A 5 -6.26 78.92 -18.03
N ALA A 6 -5.45 78.76 -19.10
CA ALA A 6 -4.03 79.13 -19.24
C ALA A 6 -3.10 78.18 -18.43
N THR A 7 -1.92 77.69 -18.85
CA THR A 7 -1.03 77.90 -20.02
C THR A 7 0.24 77.04 -19.79
N THR A 8 0.90 76.58 -20.89
CA THR A 8 2.38 76.50 -21.15
C THR A 8 3.31 75.66 -20.24
N SER A 9 4.48 75.12 -20.65
CA SER A 9 5.20 74.94 -21.92
C SER A 9 6.52 74.16 -21.66
N SER A 10 6.90 73.30 -22.60
CA SER A 10 8.25 72.98 -23.14
C SER A 10 9.57 73.24 -22.35
N THR A 11 10.25 72.13 -22.04
CA THR A 11 11.67 71.75 -22.30
C THR A 11 12.88 72.66 -21.99
N ALA A 12 13.78 72.16 -21.10
CA ALA A 12 15.25 72.26 -21.22
C ALA A 12 15.98 71.11 -20.46
N ARG A 13 17.11 70.67 -21.00
CA ARG A 13 17.87 69.42 -20.78
C ARG A 13 18.74 69.38 -19.50
N ARG A 14 18.99 68.17 -18.98
CA ARG A 14 20.29 67.76 -18.37
C ARG A 14 20.49 66.23 -18.47
N SER A 15 21.64 65.84 -18.99
CA SER A 15 22.18 64.49 -19.11
C SER A 15 22.67 63.93 -17.76
N THR A 16 22.52 62.63 -17.52
CA THR A 16 23.36 61.74 -16.68
C THR A 16 22.79 60.34 -16.90
N ASP A 17 23.49 59.38 -17.49
CA ASP A 17 24.66 58.63 -17.01
C ASP A 17 24.27 57.16 -17.21
N GLY A 18 25.03 56.47 -18.05
CA GLY A 18 24.74 55.11 -18.48
C GLY A 18 25.05 54.12 -17.36
N ARG A 19 24.08 53.81 -16.51
CA ARG A 19 24.07 52.56 -15.76
C ARG A 19 23.46 51.47 -16.62
N ARG A 20 24.32 50.65 -17.23
CA ARG A 20 23.96 49.31 -17.73
C ARG A 20 23.36 48.52 -16.56
N THR A 21 22.03 48.48 -16.47
CA THR A 21 21.28 47.57 -15.62
C THR A 21 21.57 46.15 -16.11
N ARG A 22 22.21 45.34 -15.25
CA ARG A 22 22.25 43.89 -15.44
C ARG A 22 20.79 43.40 -15.58
N PRO A 23 20.45 42.54 -16.55
CA PRO A 23 19.08 42.02 -16.65
C PRO A 23 18.78 41.26 -15.35
N ARG A 24 17.83 41.77 -14.55
CA ARG A 24 17.32 41.07 -13.37
C ARG A 24 16.66 39.78 -13.87
N ALA A 25 17.14 38.64 -13.40
CA ALA A 25 16.49 37.37 -13.70
C ALA A 25 15.08 37.37 -13.13
N LEU A 26 14.12 36.85 -13.88
CA LEU A 26 12.73 36.70 -13.44
C LEU A 26 12.67 35.58 -12.41
N ILE A 27 12.15 35.88 -11.23
CA ILE A 27 12.06 34.91 -10.14
C ILE A 27 10.77 34.10 -10.32
N LEU A 28 10.89 32.78 -10.53
CA LEU A 28 9.75 31.89 -10.75
C LEU A 28 9.61 30.86 -9.61
N PRO A 29 8.40 30.57 -9.12
CA PRO A 29 8.17 29.52 -8.12
C PRO A 29 8.48 28.11 -8.67
N GLN A 30 8.59 27.12 -7.78
CA GLN A 30 8.87 25.72 -8.17
C GLN A 30 7.84 25.14 -9.13
N THR A 31 6.58 25.51 -8.97
CA THR A 31 5.48 25.17 -9.86
C THR A 31 4.58 26.39 -10.05
N LEU A 32 4.06 26.59 -11.27
CA LEU A 32 3.09 27.63 -11.58
C LEU A 32 2.18 27.22 -12.73
N SER A 33 1.01 27.85 -12.86
CA SER A 33 0.16 27.62 -14.02
C SER A 33 0.71 28.31 -15.27
N VAL A 34 0.37 27.80 -16.45
CA VAL A 34 0.73 28.43 -17.74
C VAL A 34 0.19 29.86 -17.83
N GLN A 35 -1.02 30.11 -17.32
CA GLN A 35 -1.58 31.45 -17.22
C GLN A 35 -0.70 32.36 -16.36
N HIS A 36 -0.28 31.90 -15.19
CA HIS A 36 0.54 32.70 -14.29
C HIS A 36 1.95 32.95 -14.86
N LEU A 37 2.49 31.99 -15.61
CA LEU A 37 3.75 32.18 -16.34
C LEU A 37 3.61 33.28 -17.41
N ALA A 38 2.49 33.29 -18.14
CA ALA A 38 2.20 34.31 -19.16
C ALA A 38 2.09 35.71 -18.54
N GLU A 39 1.43 35.81 -17.38
CA GLU A 39 1.33 37.06 -16.60
C GLU A 39 2.71 37.54 -16.12
N LEU A 40 3.55 36.64 -15.58
CA LEU A 40 4.90 36.97 -15.09
C LEU A 40 5.88 37.36 -16.20
N THR A 41 5.66 36.87 -17.41
CA THR A 41 6.54 37.11 -18.57
C THR A 41 6.03 38.21 -19.50
N ASP A 42 4.87 38.80 -19.17
CA ASP A 42 4.14 39.77 -19.99
C ASP A 42 3.95 39.27 -21.45
N GLN A 43 3.65 37.98 -21.59
CA GLN A 43 3.41 37.31 -22.86
C GLN A 43 1.94 36.90 -22.99
N ASN A 44 1.46 36.77 -24.23
CA ASN A 44 0.14 36.22 -24.47
C ASN A 44 0.11 34.72 -24.07
N PRO A 45 -0.86 34.25 -23.27
CA PRO A 45 -0.98 32.83 -22.89
C PRO A 45 -0.94 31.87 -24.09
N ILE A 46 -1.50 32.27 -25.23
CA ILE A 46 -1.49 31.46 -26.46
C ILE A 46 -0.06 31.24 -26.97
N ASP A 47 0.81 32.24 -26.87
CA ASP A 47 2.18 32.14 -27.37
C ASP A 47 3.08 31.34 -26.42
N VAL A 48 2.82 31.41 -25.11
CA VAL A 48 3.42 30.50 -24.12
C VAL A 48 3.04 29.04 -24.39
N ILE A 49 1.76 28.77 -24.67
CA ILE A 49 1.27 27.42 -25.04
C ILE A 49 1.91 26.94 -26.35
N LYS A 50 1.99 27.79 -27.39
CA LYS A 50 2.69 27.43 -28.65
C LYS A 50 4.15 27.09 -28.42
N GLN A 51 4.82 27.79 -27.51
CA GLN A 51 6.21 27.54 -27.22
C GLN A 51 6.42 26.26 -26.40
N LEU A 52 5.48 25.92 -25.51
CA LEU A 52 5.41 24.62 -24.85
C LEU A 52 5.23 23.48 -25.87
N MET A 53 4.29 23.64 -26.82
CA MET A 53 4.07 22.64 -27.88
C MET A 53 5.30 22.42 -28.77
N ARG A 54 6.06 23.48 -29.07
CA ARG A 54 7.33 23.37 -29.84
C ARG A 54 8.41 22.58 -29.10
N ASN A 55 8.36 22.55 -27.77
CA ASN A 55 9.25 21.76 -26.93
C ASN A 55 8.65 20.38 -26.58
N GLY A 56 7.58 19.95 -27.27
CA GLY A 56 6.95 18.64 -27.09
C GLY A 56 5.99 18.56 -25.90
N ILE A 57 5.67 19.66 -25.23
CA ILE A 57 4.83 19.68 -24.03
C ILE A 57 3.45 20.23 -24.40
N MET A 58 2.43 19.37 -24.39
CA MET A 58 1.04 19.77 -24.58
C MET A 58 0.47 20.25 -23.24
N ALA A 59 0.22 21.57 -23.12
CA ALA A 59 -0.28 22.16 -21.89
C ALA A 59 -1.53 23.03 -22.11
N SER A 60 -2.50 22.92 -21.20
CA SER A 60 -3.66 23.82 -21.15
C SER A 60 -3.39 25.08 -20.31
N MET A 61 -4.21 26.13 -20.46
CA MET A 61 -4.01 27.42 -19.78
C MET A 61 -3.89 27.31 -18.25
N ASN A 62 -4.66 26.40 -17.64
CA ASN A 62 -4.71 26.22 -16.19
C ASN A 62 -3.76 25.11 -15.69
N GLN A 63 -3.00 24.49 -16.58
CA GLN A 63 -2.10 23.40 -16.22
C GLN A 63 -0.92 23.92 -15.43
N ILE A 64 -0.57 23.19 -14.37
CA ILE A 64 0.59 23.47 -13.53
C ILE A 64 1.82 22.88 -14.22
N ILE A 65 2.84 23.70 -14.40
CA ILE A 65 4.14 23.35 -14.97
C ILE A 65 5.24 23.61 -13.94
N ASP A 66 6.30 22.82 -13.99
CA ASP A 66 7.44 22.96 -13.11
C ASP A 66 8.38 24.09 -13.57
N TYR A 67 9.32 24.47 -12.70
CA TYR A 67 10.33 25.48 -12.99
C TYR A 67 11.22 25.13 -14.19
N GLN A 68 11.54 23.85 -14.43
CA GLN A 68 12.42 23.44 -15.53
C GLN A 68 11.75 23.68 -16.88
N VAL A 69 10.48 23.28 -17.00
CA VAL A 69 9.59 23.51 -18.13
C VAL A 69 9.33 25.01 -18.32
N ALA A 70 9.04 25.74 -17.25
CA ALA A 70 8.87 27.19 -17.31
C ALA A 70 10.16 27.90 -17.77
N THR A 71 11.32 27.40 -17.38
CA THR A 71 12.64 27.92 -17.77
C THR A 71 12.94 27.66 -19.24
N LEU A 72 12.57 26.49 -19.78
CA LEU A 72 12.70 26.20 -21.21
C LEU A 72 11.91 27.18 -22.07
N VAL A 73 10.69 27.50 -21.65
CA VAL A 73 9.81 28.43 -22.36
C VAL A 73 10.30 29.87 -22.27
N THR A 74 10.67 30.32 -21.07
CA THR A 74 11.17 31.69 -20.83
C THR A 74 12.52 31.96 -21.49
N ASN A 75 13.41 30.96 -21.56
CA ASN A 75 14.66 31.06 -22.32
C ASN A 75 14.41 31.32 -23.81
N ALA A 76 13.37 30.71 -24.39
CA ALA A 76 13.01 30.97 -25.78
C ALA A 76 12.50 32.41 -26.02
N PHE A 77 11.95 33.06 -24.97
CA PHE A 77 11.60 34.47 -24.96
C PHE A 77 12.75 35.40 -24.55
N GLY A 78 13.96 34.85 -24.32
CA GLY A 78 15.14 35.61 -23.91
C GLY A 78 15.13 36.06 -22.44
N ILE A 79 14.22 35.53 -21.63
CA ILE A 79 14.09 35.85 -20.20
C ILE A 79 14.86 34.81 -19.40
N ARG A 80 15.91 35.26 -18.69
CA ARG A 80 16.61 34.41 -17.73
C ARG A 80 15.79 34.30 -16.46
N THR A 81 15.56 33.09 -16.00
CA THR A 81 14.82 32.83 -14.76
C THR A 81 15.75 32.35 -13.66
N THR A 82 15.38 32.65 -12.42
CA THR A 82 15.98 32.07 -11.21
C THR A 82 14.85 31.48 -10.39
N LEU A 83 15.09 30.32 -9.78
CA LEU A 83 14.12 29.73 -8.86
C LEU A 83 13.85 30.72 -7.72
N ALA A 84 12.58 30.98 -7.44
CA ALA A 84 12.18 31.60 -6.19
C ALA A 84 12.62 30.68 -5.07
N GLU A 85 13.53 31.14 -4.22
CA GLU A 85 13.55 30.64 -2.86
C GLU A 85 12.13 30.81 -2.33
N PRO A 86 11.56 29.76 -1.70
CA PRO A 86 10.18 29.80 -1.27
C PRO A 86 9.97 31.07 -0.44
N ALA A 87 9.25 32.03 -1.02
CA ALA A 87 8.85 33.22 -0.30
C ALA A 87 8.13 32.70 0.94
N ALA A 88 8.68 33.03 2.11
CA ALA A 88 8.17 32.63 3.41
C ALA A 88 6.73 33.15 3.57
N SER A 89 5.77 32.43 2.99
CA SER A 89 4.34 32.64 3.14
C SER A 89 3.95 32.08 4.49
N SER A 90 4.44 32.70 5.56
CA SER A 90 4.20 32.31 6.97
C SER A 90 4.11 30.79 7.14
N SER A 91 5.02 30.05 6.48
CA SER A 91 5.32 28.69 6.87
C SER A 91 5.69 28.84 8.33
N VAL A 92 4.92 28.19 9.21
CA VAL A 92 5.37 27.89 10.57
C VAL A 92 6.84 27.60 10.41
N ALA A 93 7.68 28.48 10.97
CA ALA A 93 9.10 28.34 10.85
C ALA A 93 9.37 26.87 11.17
N VAL A 94 9.94 26.14 10.22
CA VAL A 94 10.92 25.16 10.63
C VAL A 94 11.87 26.05 11.39
N ALA A 95 11.71 26.09 12.72
CA ALA A 95 12.57 26.86 13.57
C ALA A 95 13.96 26.50 13.06
N GLU A 96 14.75 27.52 12.70
CA GLU A 96 16.18 27.33 12.67
C GLU A 96 16.48 26.48 13.90
N ILE A 97 17.14 25.34 13.70
CA ILE A 97 17.62 24.54 14.81
C ILE A 97 18.59 25.46 15.53
N VAL A 98 18.06 26.26 16.45
CA VAL A 98 18.85 27.06 17.36
C VAL A 98 19.65 25.99 18.09
N PRO A 99 20.98 25.98 17.95
CA PRO A 99 21.80 25.01 18.67
C PRO A 99 21.38 25.11 20.13
N GLU A 100 20.82 24.02 20.64
CA GLU A 100 20.23 24.00 21.96
C GLU A 100 21.36 24.14 22.97
N ASP A 101 21.14 24.94 24.01
CA ASP A 101 22.04 24.93 25.14
C ASP A 101 21.97 23.52 25.76
N GLU A 102 23.11 22.84 25.88
CA GLU A 102 23.19 21.48 26.48
C GLU A 102 22.55 21.41 27.88
N ALA A 103 22.38 22.55 28.55
CA ALA A 103 21.75 22.68 29.85
C ALA A 103 20.23 22.40 29.86
N ASP A 104 19.54 22.59 28.73
CA ASP A 104 18.09 22.38 28.63
C ASP A 104 17.73 20.94 28.21
N LEU A 105 18.74 20.13 27.89
CA LEU A 105 18.58 18.73 27.49
C LEU A 105 18.53 17.83 28.73
N SER A 106 17.46 17.06 28.84
CA SER A 106 17.26 16.07 29.90
C SER A 106 17.31 14.64 29.35
N PRO A 107 17.78 13.65 30.13
CA PRO A 107 17.69 12.24 29.75
C PRO A 107 16.23 11.84 29.51
N ARG A 108 15.98 11.09 28.43
CA ARG A 108 14.64 10.58 28.11
C ARG A 108 14.64 9.05 28.01
N PRO A 109 13.48 8.38 28.21
CA PRO A 109 13.42 6.93 28.03
C PRO A 109 13.73 6.53 26.58
N PRO A 110 14.44 5.41 26.38
CA PRO A 110 14.64 4.83 25.06
C PRO A 110 13.32 4.33 24.49
N VAL A 111 13.10 4.60 23.21
CA VAL A 111 11.99 4.05 22.44
C VAL A 111 12.51 2.88 21.61
N VAL A 112 11.99 1.69 21.89
CA VAL A 112 12.49 0.42 21.37
C VAL A 112 11.43 -0.25 20.53
N THR A 113 11.74 -0.60 19.27
CA THR A 113 10.83 -1.37 18.44
C THR A 113 11.20 -2.84 18.41
N ILE A 114 10.22 -3.74 18.34
CA ILE A 114 10.47 -5.16 18.16
C ILE A 114 10.12 -5.57 16.73
N LEU A 115 11.13 -6.11 16.04
CA LEU A 115 11.08 -6.55 14.65
C LEU A 115 11.40 -8.04 14.54
N GLY A 116 11.04 -8.66 13.43
CA GLY A 116 11.33 -10.07 13.15
C GLY A 116 10.22 -10.77 12.37
N HIS A 117 10.44 -12.04 12.04
CA HIS A 117 9.49 -12.88 11.31
C HIS A 117 8.24 -13.23 12.16
N VAL A 118 7.16 -13.63 11.49
CA VAL A 118 5.99 -14.24 12.13
C VAL A 118 6.42 -15.48 12.94
N ASP A 119 5.75 -15.76 14.05
CA ASP A 119 6.01 -16.91 14.95
C ASP A 119 7.42 -17.01 15.58
N HIS A 120 8.25 -15.99 15.44
CA HIS A 120 9.50 -15.88 16.19
C HIS A 120 9.30 -15.44 17.65
N GLY A 121 8.06 -15.21 18.07
CA GLY A 121 7.71 -14.90 19.46
C GLY A 121 7.91 -13.45 19.88
N LYS A 122 7.74 -12.48 18.95
CA LYS A 122 7.77 -11.03 19.27
C LYS A 122 6.73 -10.66 20.34
N THR A 123 5.46 -11.01 20.11
CA THR A 123 4.36 -10.74 21.05
C THR A 123 4.56 -11.48 22.37
N ALA A 124 5.05 -12.71 22.32
CA ALA A 124 5.39 -13.49 23.52
C ALA A 124 6.51 -12.82 24.34
N LEU A 125 7.52 -12.26 23.68
CA LEU A 125 8.60 -11.52 24.33
C LEU A 125 8.04 -10.26 25.01
N LEU A 126 7.21 -9.49 24.31
CA LEU A 126 6.57 -8.29 24.87
C LEU A 126 5.68 -8.64 26.07
N ASP A 127 4.91 -9.74 25.99
CA ASP A 127 4.10 -10.22 27.10
C ASP A 127 4.92 -10.60 28.32
N ALA A 128 6.05 -11.29 28.11
CA ALA A 128 6.98 -11.63 29.17
C ALA A 128 7.55 -10.37 29.84
N ILE A 129 7.92 -9.34 29.06
CA ILE A 129 8.41 -8.05 29.58
C ILE A 129 7.33 -7.34 30.38
N ARG A 130 6.09 -7.33 29.89
CA ARG A 130 4.96 -6.65 30.53
C ARG A 130 4.41 -7.38 31.76
N GLN A 131 4.78 -8.65 31.96
CA GLN A 131 4.11 -9.56 32.87
C GLN A 131 2.60 -9.66 32.59
N THR A 132 2.21 -9.51 31.31
CA THR A 132 0.82 -9.61 30.84
C THR A 132 0.67 -10.79 29.89
N LYS A 133 -0.58 -11.13 29.54
CA LYS A 133 -0.90 -12.17 28.55
C LYS A 133 -1.81 -11.59 27.47
N VAL A 134 -1.25 -10.73 26.62
CA VAL A 134 -1.96 -10.10 25.50
C VAL A 134 -2.00 -11.02 24.29
N ALA A 135 -0.96 -11.82 24.03
CA ALA A 135 -0.91 -12.83 22.97
C ALA A 135 -2.06 -13.84 23.07
N ASP A 136 -2.46 -14.22 24.30
CA ASP A 136 -3.59 -15.11 24.56
C ASP A 136 -4.96 -14.44 24.31
N GLN A 137 -5.01 -13.10 24.26
CA GLN A 137 -6.22 -12.31 24.07
C GLN A 137 -6.38 -11.79 22.63
N GLU A 138 -5.32 -11.76 21.83
CA GLU A 138 -5.36 -11.37 20.43
C GLU A 138 -6.03 -12.45 19.56
N VAL A 139 -6.94 -12.02 18.69
CA VAL A 139 -7.67 -12.92 17.80
C VAL A 139 -6.70 -13.55 16.80
N GLY A 140 -6.60 -14.88 16.82
CA GLY A 140 -5.66 -15.62 15.98
C GLY A 140 -4.21 -15.68 16.51
N GLY A 141 -3.94 -15.16 17.72
CA GLY A 141 -2.62 -15.25 18.36
C GLY A 141 -1.52 -14.43 17.68
N ILE A 142 -1.89 -13.41 16.89
CA ILE A 142 -0.95 -12.54 16.17
C ILE A 142 -1.25 -11.06 16.42
N THR A 143 -0.19 -10.25 16.47
CA THR A 143 -0.28 -8.80 16.59
C THR A 143 -0.57 -8.16 15.24
N GLN A 144 -1.68 -7.42 15.16
CA GLN A 144 -2.15 -6.77 13.93
C GLN A 144 -2.17 -5.24 13.99
N HIS A 145 -1.92 -4.64 15.16
CA HIS A 145 -1.89 -3.19 15.36
C HIS A 145 -0.54 -2.75 15.93
N ILE A 146 -0.13 -1.49 15.73
CA ILE A 146 1.00 -0.97 16.53
C ILE A 146 0.50 -0.67 17.94
N GLY A 147 1.11 -1.34 18.92
CA GLY A 147 1.00 -0.97 20.33
C GLY A 147 2.18 -0.13 20.76
N ALA A 148 1.94 0.88 21.59
CA ALA A 148 2.99 1.60 22.30
C ALA A 148 2.73 1.51 23.80
N TYR A 149 3.73 1.07 24.58
CA TYR A 149 3.58 0.89 26.02
C TYR A 149 4.91 1.17 26.73
N GLN A 150 4.84 1.39 28.05
CA GLN A 150 6.02 1.71 28.84
C GLN A 150 6.20 0.72 29.99
N VAL A 151 7.43 0.27 30.20
CA VAL A 151 7.80 -0.64 31.29
C VAL A 151 8.90 0.00 32.12
N GLU A 152 8.79 -0.13 33.43
CA GLU A 152 9.80 0.36 34.37
C GLU A 152 10.74 -0.79 34.73
N TYR A 153 12.04 -0.60 34.48
CA TYR A 153 13.08 -1.56 34.84
C TYR A 153 14.22 -0.82 35.57
N ASN A 154 14.57 -1.29 36.77
CA ASN A 154 15.55 -0.63 37.65
C ASN A 154 15.30 0.87 37.90
N GLY A 155 14.03 1.30 37.92
CA GLY A 155 13.65 2.70 38.11
C GLY A 155 13.82 3.59 36.86
N GLN A 156 14.17 2.99 35.72
CA GLN A 156 14.23 3.67 34.42
C GLN A 156 13.08 3.19 33.51
N PRO A 157 12.30 4.11 32.93
CA PRO A 157 11.27 3.75 31.97
C PRO A 157 11.88 3.37 30.61
N VAL A 158 11.32 2.34 29.97
CA VAL A 158 11.63 1.91 28.60
C VAL A 158 10.32 1.85 27.83
N THR A 159 10.27 2.51 26.68
CA THR A 159 9.08 2.56 25.84
C THR A 159 9.21 1.54 24.72
N PHE A 160 8.25 0.63 24.58
CA PHE A 160 8.24 -0.38 23.53
C PHE A 160 7.18 -0.06 22.47
N LEU A 161 7.56 -0.19 21.21
CA LEU A 161 6.69 -0.18 20.04
C LEU A 161 6.59 -1.60 19.48
N ASP A 162 5.42 -2.21 19.64
CA ASP A 162 5.10 -3.51 19.08
C ASP A 162 4.68 -3.34 17.62
N THR A 163 5.40 -3.97 16.69
CA THR A 163 5.06 -3.89 15.26
C THR A 163 4.62 -5.25 14.72
N PRO A 164 3.55 -5.31 13.91
CA PRO A 164 3.12 -6.53 13.25
C PRO A 164 4.23 -7.17 12.40
N GLY A 165 4.32 -8.51 12.44
CA GLY A 165 5.33 -9.27 11.71
C GLY A 165 5.04 -9.55 10.24
N HIS A 166 3.79 -9.43 9.81
CA HIS A 166 3.34 -9.87 8.49
C HIS A 166 3.75 -8.87 7.38
N GLU A 167 4.08 -9.38 6.18
CA GLU A 167 4.52 -8.61 5.00
C GLU A 167 3.59 -7.46 4.59
N ALA A 168 2.27 -7.66 4.61
CA ALA A 168 1.26 -6.60 4.43
C ALA A 168 1.45 -5.37 5.34
N PHE A 169 2.19 -5.46 6.45
CA PHE A 169 2.45 -4.37 7.39
C PHE A 169 3.86 -3.76 7.22
N THR A 170 4.46 -3.89 6.03
CA THR A 170 5.77 -3.29 5.72
C THR A 170 5.83 -1.79 6.00
N ALA A 171 4.81 -1.02 5.58
CA ALA A 171 4.72 0.41 5.84
C ALA A 171 4.72 0.73 7.35
N ILE A 172 4.08 -0.15 8.14
CA ILE A 172 3.97 -0.04 9.59
C ILE A 172 5.34 -0.25 10.25
N ARG A 173 6.13 -1.22 9.79
CA ARG A 173 7.51 -1.48 10.27
C ARG A 173 8.49 -0.36 9.92
N ALA A 174 8.40 0.18 8.70
CA ALA A 174 9.21 1.32 8.29
C ALA A 174 8.92 2.56 9.17
N ARG A 175 7.67 2.77 9.56
CA ARG A 175 7.28 3.83 10.51
C ARG A 175 7.85 3.59 11.91
N GLY A 176 7.67 2.37 12.45
CA GLY A 176 8.20 2.00 13.76
C GLY A 176 9.71 2.21 13.85
N SER A 177 10.45 1.78 12.82
CA SER A 177 11.92 1.93 12.77
C SER A 177 12.36 3.39 12.74
N ARG A 178 11.64 4.31 12.09
CA ARG A 178 12.00 5.74 12.08
C ARG A 178 11.64 6.48 13.37
N ALA A 179 10.71 5.95 14.14
CA ALA A 179 10.23 6.55 15.37
C ALA A 179 11.00 6.09 16.61
N THR A 180 11.94 5.17 16.46
CA THR A 180 12.64 4.49 17.56
C THR A 180 14.12 4.80 17.62
N ASP A 181 14.67 4.64 18.81
CA ASP A 181 16.08 4.83 19.12
C ASP A 181 16.85 3.52 19.01
N ILE A 182 16.19 2.38 19.25
CA ILE A 182 16.78 1.04 19.25
C ILE A 182 15.79 0.06 18.61
N ALA A 183 16.29 -0.89 17.81
CA ALA A 183 15.51 -1.96 17.24
C ALA A 183 15.94 -3.32 17.80
N ILE A 184 15.01 -4.06 18.38
CA ILE A 184 15.21 -5.46 18.78
C ILE A 184 14.83 -6.36 17.61
N LEU A 185 15.80 -7.12 17.08
CA LEU A 185 15.56 -8.13 16.07
C LEU A 185 15.36 -9.49 16.73
N VAL A 186 14.12 -9.98 16.73
CA VAL A 186 13.77 -11.30 17.30
C VAL A 186 13.93 -12.39 16.24
N VAL A 187 14.81 -13.34 16.52
CA VAL A 187 15.09 -14.49 15.65
C VAL A 187 14.92 -15.77 16.45
N ALA A 188 14.09 -16.70 15.97
CA ALA A 188 13.93 -17.98 16.64
C ALA A 188 15.14 -18.89 16.36
N ALA A 189 15.66 -19.53 17.41
CA ALA A 189 16.86 -20.36 17.35
C ALA A 189 16.69 -21.66 16.54
N ASP A 190 15.45 -22.14 16.40
CA ASP A 190 15.05 -23.32 15.62
C ASP A 190 14.94 -22.99 14.11
N ASP A 191 14.35 -21.84 13.78
CA ASP A 191 14.08 -21.43 12.40
C ASP A 191 15.30 -20.73 11.74
N GLY A 192 15.90 -19.77 12.44
CA GLY A 192 16.95 -18.89 11.93
C GLY A 192 16.43 -17.67 11.16
N ILE A 193 17.27 -17.08 10.31
CA ILE A 193 16.91 -15.88 9.53
C ILE A 193 15.96 -16.24 8.39
N MET A 194 14.79 -15.60 8.37
CA MET A 194 13.74 -15.72 7.34
C MET A 194 13.65 -14.44 6.49
N PRO A 195 12.95 -14.44 5.34
CA PRO A 195 12.84 -13.28 4.45
C PRO A 195 12.35 -11.99 5.15
N GLN A 196 11.36 -12.09 6.04
CA GLN A 196 10.86 -10.94 6.81
C GLN A 196 11.88 -10.43 7.84
N THR A 197 12.76 -11.31 8.34
CA THR A 197 13.89 -10.90 9.19
C THR A 197 14.90 -10.08 8.39
N VAL A 198 15.18 -10.48 7.13
CA VAL A 198 16.05 -9.71 6.23
C VAL A 198 15.46 -8.33 5.96
N GLU A 199 14.17 -8.26 5.66
CA GLU A 199 13.48 -7.00 5.45
C GLU A 199 13.53 -6.09 6.70
N ALA A 200 13.33 -6.66 7.89
CA ALA A 200 13.46 -5.93 9.15
C ALA A 200 14.87 -5.36 9.36
N ILE A 201 15.92 -6.13 9.02
CA ILE A 201 17.32 -5.67 9.06
C ILE A 201 17.50 -4.47 8.12
N ASP A 202 16.97 -4.56 6.90
CA ASP A 202 17.12 -3.50 5.89
C ASP A 202 16.42 -2.20 6.34
N HIS A 203 15.23 -2.30 6.95
CA HIS A 203 14.52 -1.12 7.49
C HIS A 203 15.28 -0.47 8.65
N ALA A 204 15.81 -1.27 9.58
CA ALA A 204 16.57 -0.76 10.71
C ALA A 204 17.89 -0.09 10.27
N LYS A 205 18.62 -0.73 9.33
CA LYS A 205 19.83 -0.14 8.72
C LYS A 205 19.52 1.14 7.96
N ALA A 206 18.46 1.17 7.16
CA ALA A 206 18.06 2.36 6.40
C ALA A 206 17.61 3.52 7.31
N ALA A 207 17.06 3.21 8.49
CA ALA A 207 16.70 4.20 9.51
C ALA A 207 17.91 4.66 10.36
N GLY A 208 19.06 3.98 10.26
CA GLY A 208 20.24 4.27 11.07
C GLY A 208 20.07 3.91 12.55
N VAL A 209 19.19 2.97 12.87
CA VAL A 209 18.85 2.59 14.25
C VAL A 209 19.75 1.43 14.71
N PRO A 210 20.41 1.54 15.88
CA PRO A 210 21.14 0.44 16.51
C PRO A 210 20.28 -0.81 16.67
N ILE A 211 20.83 -1.98 16.31
CA ILE A 211 20.13 -3.26 16.36
C ILE A 211 20.66 -4.08 17.55
N VAL A 212 19.74 -4.57 18.38
CA VAL A 212 20.00 -5.59 19.41
C VAL A 212 19.32 -6.88 18.96
N VAL A 213 20.03 -7.99 18.94
CA VAL A 213 19.48 -9.27 18.49
C VAL A 213 19.01 -10.08 19.70
N ALA A 214 17.74 -10.49 19.68
CA ALA A 214 17.16 -11.42 20.64
C ALA A 214 16.97 -12.79 19.99
N ILE A 215 17.82 -13.76 20.35
CA ILE A 215 17.73 -15.14 19.88
C ILE A 215 16.74 -15.87 20.80
N ASN A 216 15.52 -16.10 20.31
CA ASN A 216 14.39 -16.61 21.08
C ASN A 216 14.23 -18.14 20.93
N LYS A 217 13.35 -18.73 21.75
CA LYS A 217 13.01 -20.17 21.79
C LYS A 217 14.17 -21.08 22.21
N MET A 218 15.05 -20.61 23.08
CA MET A 218 16.14 -21.41 23.65
C MET A 218 15.67 -22.60 24.51
N ASP A 219 14.38 -22.66 24.86
CA ASP A 219 13.76 -23.80 25.55
C ASP A 219 13.52 -25.02 24.65
N LEU A 220 13.61 -24.87 23.32
CA LEU A 220 13.36 -25.95 22.38
C LEU A 220 14.62 -26.82 22.17
N PRO A 221 14.49 -28.16 22.06
CA PRO A 221 15.63 -29.04 21.86
C PRO A 221 16.33 -28.87 20.50
N GLY A 222 15.69 -28.18 19.56
CA GLY A 222 16.25 -27.84 18.24
C GLY A 222 16.88 -26.45 18.16
N ALA A 223 17.02 -25.73 19.28
CA ALA A 223 17.61 -24.40 19.31
C ALA A 223 19.11 -24.45 18.95
N ASP A 224 19.51 -23.67 17.94
CA ASP A 224 20.91 -23.53 17.51
C ASP A 224 21.29 -22.04 17.37
N PRO A 225 21.73 -21.38 18.46
CA PRO A 225 22.08 -19.96 18.44
C PRO A 225 23.30 -19.67 17.54
N GLU A 226 24.24 -20.61 17.44
CA GLU A 226 25.45 -20.47 16.61
C GLU A 226 25.11 -20.42 15.11
N ARG A 227 24.10 -21.18 14.68
CA ARG A 227 23.57 -21.07 13.32
C ARG A 227 23.02 -19.66 13.06
N VAL A 228 22.27 -19.08 14.01
CA VAL A 228 21.72 -17.73 13.87
C VAL A 228 22.84 -16.68 13.79
N LYS A 229 23.83 -16.74 14.68
CA LYS A 229 25.00 -15.83 14.70
C LYS A 229 25.77 -15.87 13.36
N ARG A 230 25.97 -17.06 12.78
CA ARG A 230 26.58 -17.21 11.46
C ARG A 230 25.75 -16.55 10.35
N GLN A 231 24.43 -16.75 10.34
CA GLN A 231 23.55 -16.14 9.34
C GLN A 231 23.49 -14.61 9.47
N LEU A 232 23.59 -14.06 10.68
CA LEU A 232 23.65 -12.61 10.91
C LEU A 232 24.95 -12.02 10.33
N SER A 233 26.08 -12.71 10.51
CA SER A 233 27.36 -12.31 9.95
C SER A 233 27.33 -12.23 8.42
N GLU A 234 26.65 -13.17 7.74
CA GLU A 234 26.41 -13.13 6.29
C GLU A 234 25.58 -11.91 5.83
N ARG A 235 24.86 -11.28 6.75
CA ARG A 235 24.05 -10.05 6.53
C ARG A 235 24.73 -8.79 7.06
N GLU A 236 26.05 -8.85 7.26
CA GLU A 236 26.87 -7.75 7.77
C GLU A 236 26.47 -7.29 9.19
N LEU A 237 25.82 -8.16 9.96
CA LEU A 237 25.55 -7.96 11.38
C LEU A 237 26.50 -8.86 12.16
N LEU A 238 27.69 -8.35 12.47
CA LEU A 238 28.68 -9.08 13.25
C LEU A 238 28.35 -8.95 14.74
N VAL A 239 28.17 -10.09 15.39
CA VAL A 239 27.85 -10.16 16.83
C VAL A 239 29.09 -9.89 17.70
N GLU A 240 28.88 -9.37 18.91
CA GLU A 240 29.95 -9.04 19.87
C GLU A 240 30.89 -10.22 20.18
N ASP A 241 30.35 -11.43 20.31
CA ASP A 241 31.14 -12.66 20.56
C ASP A 241 32.25 -12.86 19.53
N TRP A 242 32.04 -12.35 18.31
CA TRP A 242 32.96 -12.50 17.17
C TRP A 242 33.70 -11.18 16.86
N GLY A 243 33.70 -10.24 17.80
CA GLY A 243 34.37 -8.94 17.68
C GLY A 243 33.60 -7.89 16.89
N GLY A 244 32.28 -8.04 16.77
CA GLY A 244 31.40 -7.05 16.15
C GLY A 244 30.79 -6.06 17.15
N GLU A 245 29.85 -5.25 16.67
CA GLU A 245 29.16 -4.20 17.44
C GLU A 245 27.72 -4.58 17.81
N VAL A 246 27.18 -5.68 17.25
CA VAL A 246 25.80 -6.09 17.46
C VAL A 246 25.71 -6.95 18.71
N ILE A 247 25.00 -6.46 19.73
CA ILE A 247 24.70 -7.23 20.94
C ILE A 247 23.73 -8.36 20.58
N SER A 248 24.06 -9.60 20.96
CA SER A 248 23.17 -10.76 20.84
C SER A 248 22.86 -11.35 22.20
N VAL A 249 21.58 -11.47 22.53
CA VAL A 249 21.10 -12.06 23.78
C VAL A 249 20.30 -13.33 23.47
N GLU A 250 20.70 -14.42 24.09
CA GLU A 250 20.00 -15.71 24.01
C GLU A 250 18.91 -15.75 25.09
N LEU A 251 17.66 -16.00 24.71
CA LEU A 251 16.52 -15.95 25.63
C LEU A 251 15.41 -16.94 25.29
N SER A 252 14.52 -17.17 26.26
CA SER A 252 13.22 -17.81 26.01
C SER A 252 12.10 -16.94 26.54
N ALA A 253 11.31 -16.38 25.63
CA ALA A 253 10.11 -15.61 25.98
C ALA A 253 9.08 -16.44 26.78
N ARG A 254 9.14 -17.77 26.68
CA ARG A 254 8.22 -18.67 27.38
C ARG A 254 8.62 -18.93 28.83
N THR A 255 9.91 -19.18 29.08
CA THR A 255 10.41 -19.44 30.44
C THR A 255 10.78 -18.16 31.19
N GLY A 256 11.03 -17.07 30.45
CA GLY A 256 11.54 -15.80 30.98
C GLY A 256 13.06 -15.75 31.14
N GLU A 257 13.78 -16.81 30.75
CA GLU A 257 15.24 -16.86 30.79
C GLU A 257 15.85 -15.87 29.78
N GLY A 258 16.90 -15.14 30.19
CA GLY A 258 17.60 -14.14 29.36
C GLY A 258 16.87 -12.79 29.22
N LEU A 259 15.67 -12.63 29.80
CA LEU A 259 14.90 -11.39 29.68
C LEU A 259 15.54 -10.21 30.42
N THR A 260 16.08 -10.47 31.61
CA THR A 260 16.82 -9.50 32.41
C THR A 260 18.03 -8.98 31.63
N ASP A 261 18.80 -9.90 31.05
CA ASP A 261 20.00 -9.59 30.26
C ASP A 261 19.64 -8.74 29.03
N LEU A 262 18.51 -9.02 28.38
CA LEU A 262 18.03 -8.20 27.27
C LEU A 262 17.73 -6.76 27.71
N LEU A 263 17.01 -6.59 28.83
CA LEU A 263 16.65 -5.26 29.34
C LEU A 263 17.88 -4.47 29.80
N GLU A 264 18.85 -5.11 30.46
CA GLU A 264 20.11 -4.49 30.85
C GLU A 264 20.90 -4.01 29.62
N ASN A 265 21.02 -4.85 28.59
CA ASN A 265 21.73 -4.48 27.36
C ASN A 265 21.04 -3.33 26.60
N ILE A 266 19.70 -3.28 26.59
CA ILE A 266 18.96 -2.16 26.01
C ILE A 266 19.31 -0.84 26.72
N LEU A 267 19.38 -0.85 28.05
CA LEU A 267 19.75 0.34 28.82
C LEU A 267 21.20 0.75 28.55
N VAL A 268 22.13 -0.20 28.44
CA VAL A 268 23.53 0.09 28.07
C VAL A 268 23.62 0.75 26.69
N VAL A 269 22.90 0.24 25.69
CA VAL A 269 22.85 0.86 24.35
C VAL A 269 22.25 2.26 24.41
N ALA A 270 21.20 2.45 25.20
CA ALA A 270 20.57 3.76 25.39
C ALA A 270 21.51 4.78 26.07
N GLU A 271 22.31 4.34 27.04
CA GLU A 271 23.32 5.18 27.69
C GLU A 271 24.43 5.60 26.71
N ILE A 272 24.92 4.67 25.89
CA ILE A 272 25.92 4.96 24.84
C ILE A 272 25.37 5.95 23.80
N ALA A 273 24.09 5.83 23.46
CA ALA A 273 23.42 6.72 22.52
C ALA A 273 23.13 8.13 23.09
N GLU A 274 23.37 8.36 24.39
CA GLU A 274 23.11 9.63 25.11
C GLU A 274 21.74 10.25 24.78
N LEU A 275 20.68 9.46 24.88
CA LEU A 275 19.32 9.90 24.51
C LEU A 275 18.84 11.08 25.38
N LYS A 276 18.70 12.24 24.74
CA LYS A 276 18.25 13.50 25.38
C LYS A 276 17.05 14.10 24.65
N ALA A 277 16.24 14.86 25.38
CA ALA A 277 15.21 15.74 24.84
C ALA A 277 14.97 16.94 25.77
N ASN A 278 14.33 17.99 25.24
CA ASN A 278 14.04 19.22 25.95
C ASN A 278 12.56 19.25 26.40
N PRO A 279 12.25 19.04 27.69
CA PRO A 279 10.86 18.99 28.15
C PRO A 279 10.15 20.35 28.11
N ASP A 280 10.90 21.45 28.09
CA ASP A 280 10.36 22.81 28.24
C ASP A 280 9.90 23.43 26.91
N LYS A 281 10.20 22.78 25.78
CA LYS A 281 9.75 23.21 24.45
C LYS A 281 8.30 22.84 24.18
N SER A 282 7.79 23.42 23.09
CA SER A 282 6.48 23.05 22.54
C SER A 282 6.54 21.59 22.08
N ALA A 283 5.55 20.80 22.49
CA ALA A 283 5.60 19.37 22.24
C ALA A 283 5.60 19.06 20.74
N SER A 284 6.45 18.12 20.35
CA SER A 284 6.46 17.51 19.04
C SER A 284 6.57 16.00 19.15
N GLY A 285 6.07 15.30 18.15
CA GLY A 285 6.06 13.84 18.17
C GLY A 285 5.54 13.27 16.87
N VAL A 286 5.21 11.98 16.92
CA VAL A 286 4.71 11.23 15.76
C VAL A 286 3.43 10.50 16.12
N VAL A 287 2.48 10.45 15.18
CA VAL A 287 1.29 9.61 15.28
C VAL A 287 1.69 8.16 15.07
N ILE A 288 1.46 7.32 16.05
CA ILE A 288 1.71 5.88 15.97
C ILE A 288 0.54 5.18 15.30
N GLU A 289 -0.67 5.40 15.82
CA GLU A 289 -1.90 4.76 15.37
C GLU A 289 -3.07 5.73 15.56
N SER A 290 -4.09 5.64 14.70
CA SER A 290 -5.31 6.45 14.82
C SER A 290 -6.56 5.59 14.70
N LYS A 291 -7.56 5.89 15.52
CA LYS A 291 -8.82 5.15 15.55
C LYS A 291 -10.00 6.05 15.84
N LEU A 292 -11.17 5.67 15.33
CA LEU A 292 -12.43 6.37 15.58
C LEU A 292 -13.22 5.69 16.70
N ASP A 293 -13.25 6.31 17.88
CA ASP A 293 -14.10 5.84 18.97
C ASP A 293 -15.52 6.42 18.84
N ARG A 294 -16.55 5.56 18.96
CA ARG A 294 -17.96 5.94 18.82
C ARG A 294 -18.44 6.92 19.89
N LYS A 295 -17.91 6.82 21.11
CA LYS A 295 -18.31 7.65 22.26
C LYS A 295 -17.39 8.86 22.41
N ARG A 296 -16.12 8.71 22.09
CA ARG A 296 -15.06 9.69 22.40
C ARG A 296 -14.60 10.49 21.19
N GLY A 297 -14.99 10.08 19.97
CA GLY A 297 -14.61 10.72 18.71
C GLY A 297 -13.24 10.26 18.20
N PRO A 298 -12.63 11.02 17.28
CA PRO A 298 -11.29 10.72 16.75
C PRO A 298 -10.24 10.73 17.87
N SER A 299 -9.47 9.65 17.95
CA SER A 299 -8.37 9.47 18.88
C SER A 299 -7.13 9.00 18.14
N ALA A 300 -5.96 9.41 18.62
CA ALA A 300 -4.68 8.96 18.07
C ALA A 300 -3.68 8.68 19.20
N THR A 301 -2.95 7.58 19.07
CA THR A 301 -1.80 7.27 19.93
C THR A 301 -0.60 8.03 19.40
N LEU A 302 -0.01 8.87 20.23
CA LEU A 302 1.16 9.67 19.91
C LEU A 302 2.37 9.21 20.70
N LEU A 303 3.54 9.24 20.07
CA LEU A 303 4.82 9.20 20.76
C LEU A 303 5.39 10.61 20.79
N VAL A 304 5.47 11.20 21.98
CA VAL A 304 6.08 12.53 22.18
C VAL A 304 7.60 12.37 22.07
N GLN A 305 8.25 13.12 21.18
CA GLN A 305 9.69 13.05 20.97
C GLN A 305 10.43 14.20 21.67
N ASP A 306 9.83 15.38 21.70
CA ASP A 306 10.40 16.58 22.32
C ASP A 306 9.30 17.45 22.93
N GLY A 307 9.63 18.25 23.95
CA GLY A 307 8.67 19.08 24.68
C GLY A 307 7.64 18.30 25.52
N THR A 308 6.81 19.03 26.27
CA THR A 308 5.77 18.46 27.12
C THR A 308 4.38 18.76 26.58
N LEU A 309 3.60 17.73 26.24
CA LEU A 309 2.21 17.87 25.77
C LEU A 309 1.25 17.98 26.96
N ARG A 310 0.30 18.92 26.91
CA ARG A 310 -0.65 19.15 28.01
C ARG A 310 -2.11 19.13 27.53
N VAL A 311 -3.00 18.79 28.45
CA VAL A 311 -4.44 18.93 28.20
C VAL A 311 -4.79 20.40 27.98
N GLY A 312 -5.45 20.68 26.86
CA GLY A 312 -5.86 22.02 26.45
C GLY A 312 -5.00 22.64 25.34
N ASP A 313 -3.87 22.03 24.99
CA ASP A 313 -2.99 22.48 23.91
C ASP A 313 -3.67 22.36 22.54
N TYR A 314 -3.27 23.23 21.62
CA TYR A 314 -3.66 23.13 20.22
C TYR A 314 -2.60 22.33 19.47
N ILE A 315 -3.04 21.32 18.73
CA ILE A 315 -2.17 20.40 18.01
C ILE A 315 -2.53 20.35 16.53
N VAL A 316 -1.52 20.15 15.71
CA VAL A 316 -1.64 19.88 14.28
C VAL A 316 -0.85 18.60 13.95
N ALA A 317 -1.46 17.73 13.14
CA ALA A 317 -0.90 16.48 12.67
C ALA A 317 -1.33 16.30 11.21
N GLY A 318 -0.41 16.52 10.27
CA GLY A 318 -0.70 16.50 8.84
C GLY A 318 -1.78 17.51 8.44
N ASN A 319 -2.91 17.00 7.91
CA ASN A 319 -4.09 17.78 7.56
C ASN A 319 -5.12 17.89 8.69
N SER A 320 -4.90 17.21 9.81
CA SER A 320 -5.78 17.22 10.98
C SER A 320 -5.26 18.19 12.02
N PHE A 321 -6.19 18.88 12.69
CA PHE A 321 -5.88 19.75 13.81
C PHE A 321 -6.97 19.64 14.87
N GLY A 322 -6.66 20.08 16.07
CA GLY A 322 -7.60 20.02 17.17
C GLY A 322 -7.07 20.63 18.45
N ARG A 323 -7.89 20.53 19.49
CA ARG A 323 -7.52 20.91 20.85
C ARG A 323 -7.55 19.67 21.73
N VAL A 324 -6.47 19.40 22.46
CA VAL A 324 -6.37 18.25 23.36
C VAL A 324 -7.45 18.35 24.44
N ARG A 325 -8.42 17.43 24.40
CA ARG A 325 -9.52 17.36 25.37
C ARG A 325 -9.21 16.42 26.52
N ALA A 326 -8.55 15.31 26.21
CA ALA A 326 -8.16 14.29 27.17
C ALA A 326 -6.90 13.59 26.67
N ILE A 327 -6.11 13.14 27.63
CA ILE A 327 -4.91 12.33 27.44
C ILE A 327 -5.09 11.08 28.31
N ALA A 328 -4.77 9.91 27.76
CA ALA A 328 -4.68 8.67 28.52
C ALA A 328 -3.31 8.01 28.30
N ASP A 329 -2.80 7.31 29.31
CA ASP A 329 -1.61 6.45 29.16
C ASP A 329 -1.93 5.17 28.37
N ASP A 330 -0.92 4.32 28.19
CA ASP A 330 -1.02 3.01 27.55
C ASP A 330 -1.97 2.04 28.30
N GLN A 331 -2.25 2.30 29.58
CA GLN A 331 -3.20 1.56 30.41
C GLN A 331 -4.62 2.18 30.42
N GLY A 332 -4.84 3.26 29.67
CA GLY A 332 -6.11 3.98 29.61
C GLY A 332 -6.40 4.87 30.83
N LYS A 333 -5.45 5.08 31.74
CA LYS A 333 -5.61 5.98 32.88
C LYS A 333 -5.47 7.43 32.42
N PRO A 334 -6.31 8.35 32.94
CA PRO A 334 -6.28 9.74 32.52
C PRO A 334 -5.01 10.45 33.00
N MET A 335 -4.39 11.21 32.09
CA MET A 335 -3.20 12.02 32.35
C MET A 335 -3.45 13.50 32.07
N LYS A 336 -2.62 14.37 32.64
CA LYS A 336 -2.66 15.82 32.38
C LYS A 336 -1.53 16.31 31.49
N THR A 337 -0.39 15.63 31.54
CA THR A 337 0.86 16.00 30.88
C THR A 337 1.56 14.76 30.37
N VAL A 338 2.25 14.86 29.24
CA VAL A 338 3.05 13.78 28.63
C VAL A 338 4.44 14.32 28.36
N SER A 339 5.45 13.67 28.93
CA SER A 339 6.87 13.99 28.73
C SER A 339 7.43 13.33 27.47
N PRO A 340 8.58 13.79 26.97
CA PRO A 340 9.30 13.12 25.88
C PRO A 340 9.54 11.64 26.13
N GLY A 341 9.47 10.84 25.07
CA GLY A 341 9.64 9.39 25.06
C GLY A 341 8.47 8.59 25.65
N THR A 342 7.39 9.24 26.07
CA THR A 342 6.21 8.56 26.64
C THR A 342 5.08 8.47 25.61
N PRO A 343 4.49 7.28 25.37
CA PRO A 343 3.33 7.14 24.49
C PRO A 343 2.05 7.57 25.21
N ALA A 344 1.14 8.21 24.48
CA ALA A 344 -0.15 8.62 25.04
C ALA A 344 -1.26 8.64 23.99
N GLU A 345 -2.47 8.23 24.40
CA GLU A 345 -3.67 8.35 23.59
C GLU A 345 -4.27 9.75 23.76
N ILE A 346 -4.36 10.48 22.65
CA ILE A 346 -4.83 11.86 22.58
C ILE A 346 -6.20 11.93 21.92
N MET A 347 -7.09 12.68 22.56
CA MET A 347 -8.44 12.93 22.07
C MET A 347 -8.66 14.41 21.83
N GLY A 348 -9.34 14.73 20.72
CA GLY A 348 -9.70 16.11 20.40
C GLY A 348 -9.33 16.59 19.00
N PHE A 349 -8.85 15.69 18.15
CA PHE A 349 -8.71 15.95 16.71
C PHE A 349 -10.08 16.16 16.05
N GLY A 350 -10.15 17.06 15.07
CA GLY A 350 -11.36 17.26 14.27
C GLY A 350 -11.60 16.11 13.28
N THR A 351 -10.53 15.64 12.64
CA THR A 351 -10.51 14.48 11.73
C THR A 351 -9.42 13.51 12.18
N LEU A 352 -9.45 12.26 11.73
CA LEU A 352 -8.37 11.33 12.05
C LEU A 352 -7.08 11.80 11.37
N PRO A 353 -5.98 11.97 12.13
CA PRO A 353 -4.67 12.13 11.52
C PRO A 353 -4.20 10.81 10.91
N GLU A 354 -3.19 10.86 10.05
CA GLU A 354 -2.63 9.64 9.49
C GLU A 354 -1.51 9.08 10.36
N ALA A 355 -1.37 7.77 10.36
CA ALA A 355 -0.28 7.10 11.05
C ALA A 355 1.07 7.50 10.40
N GLY A 356 2.01 7.97 11.21
CA GLY A 356 3.29 8.53 10.80
C GLY A 356 3.31 10.05 10.63
N ASP A 357 2.17 10.75 10.73
CA ASP A 357 2.16 12.21 10.69
C ASP A 357 2.96 12.80 11.87
N HIS A 358 3.74 13.84 11.60
CA HIS A 358 4.40 14.61 12.64
C HIS A 358 3.39 15.51 13.33
N VAL A 359 3.33 15.40 14.66
CA VAL A 359 2.51 16.23 15.52
C VAL A 359 3.33 17.39 16.05
N LYS A 360 2.74 18.59 16.04
CA LYS A 360 3.31 19.77 16.67
C LYS A 360 2.24 20.51 17.48
N VAL A 361 2.62 20.94 18.68
CA VAL A 361 1.85 21.90 19.45
C VAL A 361 2.04 23.29 18.86
N VAL A 362 0.93 23.99 18.69
CA VAL A 362 0.88 25.35 18.14
C VAL A 362 0.22 26.30 19.14
N PRO A 363 0.57 27.60 19.11
CA PRO A 363 0.13 28.54 20.15
C PRO A 363 -1.37 28.83 20.11
N ASN A 364 -2.01 28.76 18.94
CA ASN A 364 -3.42 29.06 18.80
C ASN A 364 -4.12 28.27 17.69
N ASP A 365 -5.43 28.18 17.81
CA ASP A 365 -6.34 27.51 16.88
C ASP A 365 -6.23 28.02 15.43
N ARG A 366 -5.98 29.33 15.23
CA ARG A 366 -5.81 29.90 13.89
C ARG A 366 -4.54 29.36 13.21
N THR A 367 -3.42 29.34 13.92
CA THR A 367 -2.16 28.77 13.42
C THR A 367 -2.29 27.28 13.13
N ALA A 368 -3.08 26.54 13.92
CA ALA A 368 -3.37 25.13 13.68
C ALA A 368 -4.10 24.92 12.35
N ARG A 369 -5.14 25.71 12.08
CA ARG A 369 -5.90 25.67 10.82
C ARG A 369 -5.03 26.01 9.63
N ASP A 370 -4.32 27.13 9.70
CA ASP A 370 -3.50 27.62 8.58
C ASP A 370 -2.41 26.59 8.22
N ALA A 371 -1.81 25.93 9.22
CA ALA A 371 -0.82 24.87 9.02
C ALA A 371 -1.42 23.60 8.39
N ALA A 372 -2.58 23.15 8.89
CA ALA A 372 -3.28 21.98 8.35
C ALA A 372 -3.74 22.20 6.89
N ASP A 373 -4.27 23.38 6.58
CA ASP A 373 -4.69 23.76 5.22
C ASP A 373 -3.51 23.83 4.25
N ALA A 374 -2.37 24.36 4.70
CA ALA A 374 -1.15 24.40 3.90
C ALA A 374 -0.64 22.99 3.55
N GLN A 375 -0.62 22.08 4.54
CA GLN A 375 -0.24 20.67 4.33
C GLN A 375 -1.23 19.95 3.42
N GLY A 376 -2.53 20.15 3.61
CA GLY A 376 -3.58 19.59 2.75
C GLY A 376 -3.42 20.00 1.28
N LYS A 377 -3.10 21.28 1.02
CA LYS A 377 -2.84 21.78 -0.34
C LYS A 377 -1.60 21.16 -0.97
N LEU A 378 -0.49 21.09 -0.21
CA LEU A 378 0.76 20.48 -0.68
C LEU A 378 0.53 19.02 -1.09
N ARG A 379 -0.16 18.27 -0.24
CA ARG A 379 -0.47 16.86 -0.48
C ARG A 379 -1.41 16.65 -1.66
N SER A 380 -2.43 17.49 -1.80
CA SER A 380 -3.34 17.46 -2.95
C SER A 380 -2.60 17.72 -4.26
N ALA A 381 -1.64 18.64 -4.26
CA ALA A 381 -0.80 18.93 -5.42
C ALA A 381 0.11 17.75 -5.78
N GLN A 382 0.72 17.10 -4.78
CA GLN A 382 1.54 15.89 -4.99
C GLN A 382 0.71 14.73 -5.56
N GLN A 383 -0.50 14.50 -5.04
CA GLN A 383 -1.40 13.47 -5.57
C GLN A 383 -1.87 13.78 -7.00
N ALA A 384 -2.16 15.05 -7.31
CA ALA A 384 -2.51 15.45 -8.66
C ALA A 384 -1.36 15.24 -9.65
N GLN A 385 -0.12 15.49 -9.22
CA GLN A 385 1.08 15.25 -10.03
C GLN A 385 1.31 13.76 -10.27
N ALA A 386 1.17 12.91 -9.24
CA ALA A 386 1.25 11.45 -9.37
C ALA A 386 0.18 10.90 -10.33
N ARG A 387 -1.07 11.41 -10.24
CA ARG A 387 -2.15 11.04 -11.17
C ARG A 387 -1.88 11.47 -12.62
N ALA A 388 -1.27 12.62 -12.82
CA ALA A 388 -0.92 13.09 -14.17
C ALA A 388 0.08 12.15 -14.85
N LEU A 389 1.07 11.64 -14.10
CA LEU A 389 2.02 10.62 -14.58
C LEU A 389 1.30 9.32 -14.95
N THR A 390 0.34 8.86 -14.14
CA THR A 390 -0.42 7.63 -14.44
C THR A 390 -1.35 7.76 -15.64
N LEU A 391 -1.79 8.97 -16.02
CA LEU A 391 -2.69 9.14 -17.16
C LEU A 391 -1.98 8.81 -18.49
N GLU A 392 -0.67 9.07 -18.58
CA GLU A 392 0.18 8.64 -19.70
C GLU A 392 0.27 7.11 -19.77
N GLU A 393 0.28 6.41 -18.63
CA GLU A 393 0.24 4.95 -18.56
C GLU A 393 -1.14 4.39 -18.91
N VAL A 394 -2.23 5.07 -18.51
CA VAL A 394 -3.61 4.68 -18.84
C VAL A 394 -3.86 4.78 -20.34
N VAL A 395 -3.34 5.80 -21.03
CA VAL A 395 -3.43 5.90 -22.50
C VAL A 395 -2.72 4.73 -23.20
N ASN A 396 -1.68 4.17 -22.58
CA ASN A 396 -0.97 2.98 -23.07
C ASN A 396 -1.64 1.65 -22.66
N GLN A 397 -2.67 1.66 -21.81
CA GLN A 397 -3.38 0.46 -21.32
C GLN A 397 -4.77 0.24 -21.95
N ILE A 398 -5.17 1.04 -22.95
CA ILE A 398 -6.51 0.95 -23.57
C ILE A 398 -6.73 -0.37 -24.36
N ASP A 399 -5.69 -1.20 -24.54
CA ASP A 399 -5.79 -2.51 -25.22
C ASP A 399 -5.87 -3.71 -24.26
N ALA A 400 -6.45 -3.56 -23.06
CA ALA A 400 -6.83 -4.69 -22.24
C ALA A 400 -8.33 -4.99 -22.42
N GLY A 401 -8.65 -6.19 -22.91
CA GLY A 401 -10.03 -6.69 -23.01
C GLY A 401 -10.75 -6.70 -21.66
N ASP A 402 -12.00 -7.18 -21.62
CA ASP A 402 -12.88 -7.18 -20.44
C ASP A 402 -12.26 -7.84 -19.18
N VAL A 403 -11.43 -7.11 -18.43
CA VAL A 403 -10.89 -7.53 -17.13
C VAL A 403 -12.04 -7.44 -16.13
N LYS A 404 -12.35 -8.55 -15.46
CA LYS A 404 -13.41 -8.56 -14.44
C LYS A 404 -12.91 -7.83 -13.19
N GLU A 405 -13.63 -6.80 -12.75
CA GLU A 405 -13.31 -6.06 -11.52
C GLU A 405 -14.17 -6.55 -10.36
N LEU A 406 -13.55 -6.82 -9.21
CA LEU A 406 -14.23 -7.06 -7.94
C LEU A 406 -14.18 -5.77 -7.10
N ASN A 407 -15.32 -5.10 -6.99
CA ASN A 407 -15.43 -3.86 -6.22
C ASN A 407 -15.59 -4.16 -4.72
N LEU A 408 -14.79 -3.49 -3.89
CA LEU A 408 -14.82 -3.64 -2.43
C LEU A 408 -14.96 -2.28 -1.73
N VAL A 409 -15.70 -2.28 -0.62
CA VAL A 409 -15.70 -1.21 0.37
C VAL A 409 -15.07 -1.74 1.65
N LEU A 410 -13.93 -1.19 2.07
CA LEU A 410 -13.16 -1.65 3.21
C LEU A 410 -13.39 -0.76 4.44
N LYS A 411 -13.74 -1.37 5.55
CA LYS A 411 -13.70 -0.76 6.89
C LYS A 411 -12.79 -1.56 7.79
N ALA A 412 -11.94 -0.88 8.56
CA ALA A 412 -11.17 -1.52 9.62
C ALA A 412 -11.34 -0.77 10.94
N ASP A 413 -10.88 -1.34 12.03
CA ASP A 413 -10.93 -0.73 13.36
C ASP A 413 -9.98 0.49 13.51
N VAL A 414 -8.76 0.38 12.99
CA VAL A 414 -7.72 1.42 13.04
C VAL A 414 -7.20 1.77 11.63
N GLN A 415 -6.63 2.97 11.50
CA GLN A 415 -6.16 3.49 10.22
C GLN A 415 -4.99 2.67 9.63
N GLY A 416 -4.06 2.17 10.46
CA GLY A 416 -2.96 1.32 10.00
C GLY A 416 -3.43 0.03 9.33
N SER A 417 -4.45 -0.62 9.90
CA SER A 417 -5.08 -1.82 9.31
C SER A 417 -5.72 -1.53 7.96
N VAL A 418 -6.38 -0.37 7.80
CA VAL A 418 -6.98 0.03 6.50
C VAL A 418 -5.91 0.09 5.41
N GLU A 419 -4.77 0.71 5.70
CA GLU A 419 -3.67 0.86 4.74
C GLU A 419 -3.06 -0.49 4.36
N ALA A 420 -2.75 -1.30 5.37
CA ALA A 420 -2.12 -2.61 5.18
C ALA A 420 -3.03 -3.59 4.43
N VAL A 421 -4.30 -3.70 4.83
CA VAL A 421 -5.28 -4.57 4.17
C VAL A 421 -5.53 -4.08 2.74
N ARG A 422 -5.65 -2.77 2.52
CA ARG A 422 -5.82 -2.22 1.18
C ARG A 422 -4.64 -2.60 0.28
N GLN A 423 -3.41 -2.42 0.75
CA GLN A 423 -2.22 -2.77 -0.01
C GLN A 423 -2.14 -4.28 -0.30
N ALA A 424 -2.46 -5.11 0.69
CA ALA A 424 -2.53 -6.57 0.51
C ALA A 424 -3.54 -6.95 -0.57
N LEU A 425 -4.75 -6.39 -0.53
CA LEU A 425 -5.81 -6.64 -1.51
C LEU A 425 -5.46 -6.11 -2.91
N GLU A 426 -4.82 -4.94 -3.01
CA GLU A 426 -4.38 -4.38 -4.30
C GLU A 426 -3.24 -5.19 -4.94
N ASN A 427 -2.42 -5.86 -4.12
CA ASN A 427 -1.38 -6.78 -4.59
C ASN A 427 -1.94 -8.13 -5.08
N LEU A 428 -3.14 -8.52 -4.63
CA LEU A 428 -3.84 -9.70 -5.15
C LEU A 428 -4.32 -9.41 -6.57
N THR A 429 -3.51 -9.78 -7.55
CA THR A 429 -3.83 -9.67 -8.97
C THR A 429 -3.86 -11.06 -9.58
N ALA A 430 -4.97 -11.40 -10.23
CA ALA A 430 -5.08 -12.58 -11.09
C ALA A 430 -5.03 -12.11 -12.56
N GLU A 431 -4.51 -12.93 -13.46
CA GLU A 431 -4.27 -12.57 -14.88
C GLU A 431 -5.51 -11.99 -15.61
N GLN A 432 -6.72 -12.28 -15.13
CA GLN A 432 -8.00 -11.88 -15.75
C GLN A 432 -9.01 -11.26 -14.76
N ALA A 433 -8.63 -11.01 -13.51
CA ALA A 433 -9.50 -10.39 -12.51
C ALA A 433 -8.72 -9.49 -11.55
N LYS A 434 -9.27 -8.32 -11.24
CA LYS A 434 -8.63 -7.29 -10.41
C LYS A 434 -9.53 -6.87 -9.26
N ILE A 435 -8.94 -6.68 -8.08
CA ILE A 435 -9.63 -6.08 -6.93
C ILE A 435 -9.56 -4.55 -7.03
N ARG A 436 -10.69 -3.89 -6.79
CA ARG A 436 -10.79 -2.44 -6.73
C ARG A 436 -11.44 -1.99 -5.43
N VAL A 437 -10.65 -1.34 -4.58
CA VAL A 437 -11.13 -0.75 -3.33
C VAL A 437 -11.72 0.63 -3.63
N LEU A 438 -13.04 0.76 -3.60
CA LEU A 438 -13.77 2.00 -3.91
C LEU A 438 -13.69 3.02 -2.76
N HIS A 439 -13.80 2.51 -1.54
CA HIS A 439 -13.72 3.31 -0.33
C HIS A 439 -13.05 2.50 0.76
N ALA A 440 -12.21 3.17 1.54
CA ALA A 440 -11.45 2.59 2.63
C ALA A 440 -11.46 3.59 3.81
N GLY A 441 -11.80 3.14 5.02
CA GLY A 441 -11.80 4.02 6.19
C GLY A 441 -11.88 3.27 7.51
N SER A 442 -11.48 3.92 8.59
CA SER A 442 -11.55 3.33 9.93
C SER A 442 -12.92 3.55 10.60
N GLY A 443 -13.38 2.59 11.38
CA GLY A 443 -14.64 2.61 12.12
C GLY A 443 -15.55 1.42 11.80
N ALA A 444 -16.72 1.38 12.44
CA ALA A 444 -17.74 0.39 12.14
C ALA A 444 -18.37 0.64 10.76
N VAL A 445 -18.93 -0.41 10.15
CA VAL A 445 -19.68 -0.29 8.89
C VAL A 445 -20.96 0.53 9.12
N THR A 446 -21.15 1.57 8.32
CA THR A 446 -22.29 2.50 8.40
C THR A 446 -23.27 2.30 7.25
N GLU A 447 -24.46 2.90 7.34
CA GLU A 447 -25.45 2.90 6.25
C GLU A 447 -24.91 3.52 4.95
N SER A 448 -24.05 4.53 5.06
CA SER A 448 -23.47 5.21 3.89
C SER A 448 -22.57 4.27 3.08
N ASP A 449 -21.88 3.36 3.76
CA ASP A 449 -21.00 2.37 3.12
C ASP A 449 -21.82 1.32 2.36
N VAL A 450 -22.95 0.90 2.94
CA VAL A 450 -23.89 -0.03 2.30
C VAL A 450 -24.55 0.60 1.07
N LEU A 451 -24.91 1.88 1.14
CA LEU A 451 -25.47 2.61 -0.01
C LEU A 451 -24.45 2.72 -1.15
N LEU A 452 -23.20 3.06 -0.84
CA LEU A 452 -22.12 3.11 -1.83
C LEU A 452 -21.89 1.74 -2.48
N ALA A 453 -21.90 0.69 -1.66
CA ALA A 453 -21.71 -0.68 -2.11
C ALA A 453 -22.84 -1.13 -3.02
N SER A 454 -24.11 -0.85 -2.66
CA SER A 454 -25.26 -1.17 -3.51
C SER A 454 -25.23 -0.42 -4.85
N ALA A 455 -24.76 0.84 -4.87
CA ALA A 455 -24.71 1.62 -6.10
C ALA A 455 -23.61 1.16 -7.07
N SER A 456 -22.60 0.45 -6.55
CA SER A 456 -21.38 0.07 -7.29
C SER A 456 -21.17 -1.44 -7.40
N GLU A 457 -22.19 -2.24 -7.03
CA GLU A 457 -22.14 -3.70 -6.96
C GLU A 457 -20.92 -4.21 -6.18
N ALA A 458 -20.61 -3.55 -5.06
CA ALA A 458 -19.44 -3.85 -4.24
C ALA A 458 -19.80 -4.72 -3.02
N ILE A 459 -18.81 -5.48 -2.54
CA ILE A 459 -18.89 -6.21 -1.27
C ILE A 459 -18.32 -5.32 -0.17
N VAL A 460 -18.96 -5.32 1.00
CA VAL A 460 -18.45 -4.60 2.17
C VAL A 460 -17.62 -5.54 3.04
N ILE A 461 -16.37 -5.15 3.33
CA ILE A 461 -15.44 -5.89 4.17
C ILE A 461 -15.21 -5.12 5.47
N GLY A 462 -15.51 -5.74 6.60
CA GLY A 462 -15.18 -5.25 7.93
C GLY A 462 -14.00 -6.04 8.52
N PHE A 463 -12.84 -5.40 8.68
CA PHE A 463 -11.64 -5.98 9.26
C PHE A 463 -11.50 -5.60 10.74
N THR A 464 -11.60 -6.57 11.66
CA THR A 464 -11.54 -6.38 13.12
C THR A 464 -12.59 -5.36 13.64
N THR A 465 -13.63 -5.12 12.83
CA THR A 465 -14.67 -4.12 13.11
C THR A 465 -16.05 -4.70 12.81
N GLY A 466 -17.00 -4.34 13.66
CA GLY A 466 -18.40 -4.75 13.51
C GLY A 466 -19.19 -3.81 12.60
N SER A 467 -20.45 -4.18 12.36
CA SER A 467 -21.41 -3.37 11.61
C SER A 467 -22.40 -2.65 12.52
N GLU A 468 -22.96 -1.54 12.05
CA GLU A 468 -24.14 -0.96 12.67
C GLU A 468 -25.38 -1.81 12.46
N THR A 469 -26.20 -1.96 13.49
CA THR A 469 -27.47 -2.72 13.38
C THR A 469 -28.40 -2.12 12.32
N SER A 470 -28.31 -0.82 12.05
CA SER A 470 -29.05 -0.19 10.96
C SER A 470 -28.41 -0.45 9.58
N ALA A 471 -27.08 -0.50 9.49
CA ALA A 471 -26.36 -0.90 8.28
C ALA A 471 -26.65 -2.37 7.90
N GLU A 472 -26.66 -3.30 8.85
CA GLU A 472 -27.01 -4.72 8.61
C GLU A 472 -28.44 -4.88 8.09
N ARG A 473 -29.40 -4.14 8.67
CA ARG A 473 -30.80 -4.16 8.20
C ARG A 473 -30.92 -3.60 6.79
N LEU A 474 -30.14 -2.57 6.46
CA LEU A 474 -30.12 -1.96 5.13
C LEU A 474 -29.50 -2.92 4.11
N ALA A 475 -28.39 -3.56 4.47
CA ALA A 475 -27.69 -4.53 3.62
C ALA A 475 -28.59 -5.72 3.26
N ASN A 476 -29.28 -6.29 4.25
CA ASN A 476 -30.26 -7.37 4.02
C ASN A 476 -31.42 -6.95 3.10
N ARG A 477 -31.83 -5.67 3.14
CA ARG A 477 -32.91 -5.16 2.28
C ARG A 477 -32.43 -4.93 0.84
N MET A 478 -31.21 -4.45 0.69
CA MET A 478 -30.62 -4.10 -0.61
C MET A 478 -29.89 -5.27 -1.28
N GLY A 479 -29.71 -6.39 -0.56
CA GLY A 479 -28.97 -7.55 -1.05
C GLY A 479 -27.45 -7.32 -1.10
N VAL A 480 -26.92 -6.41 -0.28
CA VAL A 480 -25.48 -6.15 -0.17
C VAL A 480 -24.87 -7.13 0.82
N GLU A 481 -23.79 -7.79 0.43
CA GLU A 481 -23.06 -8.71 1.30
C GLU A 481 -22.07 -7.93 2.18
N ILE A 482 -22.12 -8.18 3.49
CA ILE A 482 -21.15 -7.69 4.47
C ILE A 482 -20.39 -8.90 5.01
N ARG A 483 -19.07 -8.89 4.88
CA ARG A 483 -18.18 -9.93 5.44
C ARG A 483 -17.29 -9.36 6.52
N HIS A 484 -17.14 -10.11 7.59
CA HIS A 484 -16.30 -9.76 8.73
C HIS A 484 -15.10 -10.70 8.81
N TYR A 485 -13.92 -10.11 8.99
CA TYR A 485 -12.66 -10.84 9.12
C TYR A 485 -11.87 -10.26 10.27
N ASP A 486 -11.32 -11.12 11.13
CA ASP A 486 -10.43 -10.71 12.22
C ASP A 486 -8.96 -11.05 11.93
N ILE A 487 -8.69 -11.78 10.83
CA ILE A 487 -7.37 -12.26 10.45
C ILE A 487 -7.15 -12.00 8.97
N ILE A 488 -6.05 -11.30 8.65
CA ILE A 488 -5.76 -10.86 7.28
C ILE A 488 -5.61 -12.01 6.29
N TYR A 489 -5.07 -13.16 6.71
CA TYR A 489 -4.94 -14.35 5.86
C TYR A 489 -6.28 -14.91 5.40
N HIS A 490 -7.26 -15.00 6.31
CA HIS A 490 -8.59 -15.47 5.94
C HIS A 490 -9.25 -14.52 4.93
N LEU A 491 -9.03 -13.22 5.08
CA LEU A 491 -9.49 -12.23 4.12
C LEU A 491 -8.81 -12.41 2.76
N THR A 492 -7.48 -12.47 2.70
CA THR A 492 -6.75 -12.59 1.42
C THR A 492 -7.06 -13.90 0.70
N ASP A 493 -7.18 -15.01 1.44
CA ASP A 493 -7.48 -16.33 0.87
C ASP A 493 -8.91 -16.38 0.30
N ASP A 494 -9.89 -15.86 1.04
CA ASP A 494 -11.27 -15.77 0.56
C ASP A 494 -11.37 -14.86 -0.68
N MET A 495 -10.65 -13.73 -0.69
CA MET A 495 -10.62 -12.83 -1.86
C MET A 495 -9.95 -13.51 -3.06
N GLN A 496 -8.88 -14.27 -2.85
CA GLN A 496 -8.25 -15.07 -3.90
C GLN A 496 -9.21 -16.13 -4.47
N GLN A 497 -9.97 -16.81 -3.60
CA GLN A 497 -10.99 -17.76 -4.03
C GLN A 497 -12.13 -17.08 -4.80
N ALA A 498 -12.56 -15.89 -4.36
CA ALA A 498 -13.57 -15.11 -5.06
C ALA A 498 -13.09 -14.69 -6.45
N LEU A 499 -11.85 -14.19 -6.58
CA LEU A 499 -11.25 -13.87 -7.87
C LEU A 499 -11.21 -15.08 -8.81
N ASN A 500 -10.77 -16.24 -8.30
CA ASN A 500 -10.74 -17.48 -9.08
C ASN A 500 -12.15 -17.95 -9.50
N GLY A 501 -13.16 -17.74 -8.66
CA GLY A 501 -14.55 -18.06 -8.96
C GLY A 501 -15.18 -17.18 -10.04
N MET A 502 -14.66 -15.97 -10.24
CA MET A 502 -15.11 -15.05 -11.29
C MET A 502 -14.54 -15.38 -12.67
N LEU A 503 -13.48 -16.19 -12.74
CA LEU A 503 -12.85 -16.56 -14.00
C LEU A 503 -13.73 -17.53 -14.80
N ASP A 504 -13.79 -17.31 -16.11
CA ASP A 504 -14.52 -18.22 -16.98
C ASP A 504 -13.84 -19.59 -17.03
N PRO A 505 -14.61 -20.69 -17.02
CA PRO A 505 -14.03 -22.03 -17.06
C PRO A 505 -13.23 -22.25 -18.33
N VAL A 506 -12.00 -22.76 -18.19
CA VAL A 506 -11.18 -23.16 -19.34
C VAL A 506 -11.67 -24.52 -19.82
N PHE A 507 -12.13 -24.56 -21.08
CA PHE A 507 -12.48 -25.82 -21.74
C PHE A 507 -11.22 -26.42 -22.33
N THR A 508 -11.00 -27.71 -22.09
CA THR A 508 -9.91 -28.47 -22.69
C THR A 508 -10.49 -29.53 -23.61
N ASP A 509 -9.96 -29.62 -24.83
CA ASP A 509 -10.36 -30.66 -25.78
C ASP A 509 -9.73 -31.99 -25.36
N VAL A 510 -10.56 -32.91 -24.87
CA VAL A 510 -10.14 -34.29 -24.56
C VAL A 510 -10.45 -35.16 -25.77
N ILE A 511 -9.42 -35.78 -26.33
CA ILE A 511 -9.57 -36.69 -27.48
C ILE A 511 -10.28 -37.97 -27.01
N VAL A 512 -11.43 -38.27 -27.60
CA VAL A 512 -12.28 -39.44 -27.31
C VAL A 512 -11.92 -40.62 -28.21
N GLY A 513 -11.47 -40.35 -29.44
CA GLY A 513 -11.07 -41.39 -30.36
C GLY A 513 -10.52 -40.84 -31.68
N ARG A 514 -9.82 -41.71 -32.40
CA ARG A 514 -9.24 -41.45 -33.72
C ARG A 514 -9.67 -42.53 -34.70
N ALA A 515 -9.97 -42.12 -35.93
CA ALA A 515 -10.29 -43.01 -37.02
C ALA A 515 -9.60 -42.57 -38.29
N GLU A 516 -9.12 -43.53 -39.08
CA GLU A 516 -8.43 -43.28 -40.34
C GLU A 516 -9.39 -43.57 -41.49
N ILE A 517 -9.52 -42.64 -42.44
CA ILE A 517 -10.34 -42.78 -43.64
C ILE A 517 -9.61 -43.69 -44.63
N ARG A 518 -10.30 -44.75 -45.06
CA ARG A 518 -9.75 -45.76 -45.97
C ARG A 518 -10.36 -45.72 -47.35
N GLU A 519 -11.64 -45.40 -47.44
CA GLU A 519 -12.37 -45.39 -48.70
C GLU A 519 -13.49 -44.36 -48.61
N ILE A 520 -13.83 -43.72 -49.73
CA ILE A 520 -14.85 -42.68 -49.78
C ILE A 520 -15.99 -43.13 -50.69
N PHE A 521 -17.19 -43.18 -50.12
CA PHE A 521 -18.38 -43.58 -50.85
C PHE A 521 -19.21 -42.35 -51.25
N PRO A 522 -19.45 -42.13 -52.54
CA PRO A 522 -20.37 -41.07 -52.97
C PRO A 522 -21.81 -41.46 -52.64
N SER A 523 -22.53 -40.60 -51.91
CA SER A 523 -23.95 -40.78 -51.62
C SER A 523 -24.84 -39.90 -52.50
N ARG A 524 -26.14 -40.20 -52.51
CA ARG A 524 -27.13 -39.38 -53.24
C ARG A 524 -27.20 -37.98 -52.61
N ARG A 525 -27.28 -36.94 -53.46
CA ARG A 525 -27.34 -35.50 -53.10
C ARG A 525 -26.00 -34.81 -52.78
N GLY A 526 -24.88 -35.33 -53.28
CA GLY A 526 -23.58 -34.64 -53.19
C GLY A 526 -22.94 -34.68 -51.79
N ILE A 527 -23.34 -35.66 -50.97
CA ILE A 527 -22.76 -35.92 -49.64
C ILE A 527 -21.78 -37.08 -49.78
N ALA A 528 -20.56 -36.90 -49.28
CA ALA A 528 -19.56 -37.96 -49.21
C ALA A 528 -19.67 -38.73 -47.89
N ILE A 529 -19.61 -40.06 -47.95
CA ILE A 529 -19.54 -40.93 -46.77
C ILE A 529 -18.09 -41.40 -46.65
N ALA A 530 -17.43 -41.04 -45.56
CA ALA A 530 -16.09 -41.52 -45.25
C ALA A 530 -16.17 -42.92 -44.62
N GLY A 531 -15.72 -43.93 -45.35
CA GLY A 531 -15.45 -45.26 -44.82
C GLY A 531 -14.15 -45.22 -44.03
N CYS A 532 -14.24 -45.30 -42.71
CA CYS A 532 -13.10 -45.18 -41.81
C CYS A 532 -13.00 -46.35 -40.86
N ARG A 533 -11.79 -46.59 -40.35
CA ARG A 533 -11.53 -47.59 -39.32
C ARG A 533 -11.09 -46.88 -38.05
N VAL A 534 -11.72 -47.20 -36.94
CA VAL A 534 -11.32 -46.67 -35.63
C VAL A 534 -9.96 -47.25 -35.27
N THR A 535 -8.95 -46.39 -35.11
CA THR A 535 -7.58 -46.78 -34.74
C THR A 535 -7.39 -46.73 -33.23
N GLU A 536 -8.02 -45.75 -32.56
CA GLU A 536 -7.89 -45.55 -31.12
C GLU A 536 -9.20 -45.02 -30.52
N GLY A 537 -9.53 -45.45 -29.30
CA GLY A 537 -10.71 -44.96 -28.57
C GLY A 537 -12.05 -45.36 -29.21
N ARG A 538 -12.98 -44.41 -29.27
CA ARG A 538 -14.32 -44.61 -29.85
C ARG A 538 -14.81 -43.38 -30.62
N LEU A 539 -15.58 -43.62 -31.69
CA LEU A 539 -16.33 -42.59 -32.39
C LEU A 539 -17.74 -42.53 -31.80
N VAL A 540 -18.24 -41.32 -31.51
CA VAL A 540 -19.58 -41.11 -30.98
C VAL A 540 -20.39 -40.25 -31.95
N ARG A 541 -21.63 -40.66 -32.24
CA ARG A 541 -22.57 -39.90 -33.07
C ARG A 541 -22.83 -38.53 -32.44
N SER A 542 -22.85 -37.47 -33.24
CA SER A 542 -22.99 -36.08 -32.77
C SER A 542 -21.84 -35.58 -31.89
N GLY A 543 -20.70 -36.27 -31.85
CA GLY A 543 -19.47 -35.77 -31.26
C GLY A 543 -18.80 -34.72 -32.15
N SER A 544 -18.07 -33.78 -31.53
CA SER A 544 -17.19 -32.85 -32.25
C SER A 544 -16.03 -33.62 -32.85
N VAL A 545 -15.74 -33.38 -34.12
CA VAL A 545 -14.71 -34.06 -34.89
C VAL A 545 -13.83 -33.04 -35.61
N ARG A 546 -12.54 -33.31 -35.58
CA ARG A 546 -11.49 -32.56 -36.24
C ARG A 546 -10.93 -33.42 -37.37
N VAL A 547 -10.95 -32.89 -38.59
CA VAL A 547 -10.37 -33.57 -39.76
C VAL A 547 -8.92 -33.15 -39.91
N LEU A 548 -8.01 -34.12 -39.93
CA LEU A 548 -6.58 -33.91 -40.05
C LEU A 548 -6.04 -34.54 -41.33
N ARG A 549 -5.19 -33.82 -42.05
CA ARG A 549 -4.42 -34.31 -43.21
C ARG A 549 -2.95 -33.98 -43.00
N ASP A 550 -2.10 -35.00 -43.00
CA ASP A 550 -0.65 -34.86 -42.73
C ASP A 550 -0.33 -34.07 -41.44
N GLY A 551 -1.19 -34.17 -40.42
CA GLY A 551 -1.07 -33.46 -39.15
C GLY A 551 -1.60 -32.03 -39.12
N ASN A 552 -2.07 -31.48 -40.25
CA ASN A 552 -2.72 -30.17 -40.30
C ASN A 552 -4.23 -30.30 -40.10
N ILE A 553 -4.80 -29.38 -39.32
CA ILE A 553 -6.24 -29.29 -39.08
C ILE A 553 -6.90 -28.65 -40.30
N LEU A 554 -7.79 -29.39 -40.97
CA LEU A 554 -8.55 -28.88 -42.12
C LEU A 554 -9.85 -28.22 -41.68
N GLU A 555 -10.64 -28.90 -40.84
CA GLU A 555 -11.97 -28.46 -40.42
C GLU A 555 -12.34 -29.04 -39.05
N ASP A 556 -12.98 -28.21 -38.21
CA ASP A 556 -13.64 -28.64 -36.97
C ASP A 556 -15.16 -28.64 -37.19
N SER A 557 -15.80 -29.79 -37.05
CA SER A 557 -17.23 -29.96 -37.28
C SER A 557 -17.84 -31.02 -36.35
N VAL A 558 -19.05 -31.50 -36.67
CA VAL A 558 -19.80 -32.49 -35.89
C VAL A 558 -20.16 -33.67 -36.78
N ILE A 559 -20.12 -34.87 -36.20
CA ILE A 559 -20.55 -36.10 -36.88
C ILE A 559 -22.08 -36.10 -37.03
N ALA A 560 -22.56 -35.94 -38.26
CA ALA A 560 -23.98 -35.93 -38.59
C ALA A 560 -24.60 -37.33 -38.58
N SER A 561 -23.86 -38.33 -39.07
CA SER A 561 -24.32 -39.73 -39.09
C SER A 561 -23.14 -40.68 -38.89
N LEU A 562 -23.38 -41.74 -38.13
CA LEU A 562 -22.44 -42.82 -37.85
C LEU A 562 -23.15 -44.15 -38.12
N ARG A 563 -22.59 -44.94 -39.04
CA ARG A 563 -23.18 -46.21 -39.47
C ARG A 563 -22.15 -47.33 -39.43
N HIS A 564 -22.58 -48.51 -39.00
CA HIS A 564 -21.82 -49.75 -39.12
C HIS A 564 -22.56 -50.64 -40.12
N PHE A 565 -21.98 -50.83 -41.31
CA PHE A 565 -22.66 -51.43 -42.46
C PHE A 565 -23.97 -50.73 -42.86
N ARG A 566 -25.12 -51.31 -42.51
CA ARG A 566 -26.45 -50.78 -42.85
C ARG A 566 -27.18 -50.17 -41.66
N ASP A 567 -26.66 -50.37 -40.45
CA ASP A 567 -27.31 -49.96 -39.21
C ASP A 567 -26.73 -48.65 -38.69
N GLU A 568 -27.60 -47.74 -38.27
CA GLU A 568 -27.19 -46.53 -37.54
C GLU A 568 -26.84 -46.88 -36.11
N VAL A 569 -25.65 -46.47 -35.68
CA VAL A 569 -25.12 -46.78 -34.36
C VAL A 569 -24.73 -45.50 -33.65
N ASN A 570 -24.88 -45.49 -32.33
CA ASN A 570 -24.55 -44.32 -31.51
C ASN A 570 -23.04 -44.23 -31.21
N GLU A 571 -22.34 -45.36 -31.15
CA GLU A 571 -20.91 -45.42 -30.90
C GLU A 571 -20.26 -46.59 -31.65
N ILE A 572 -18.99 -46.43 -32.02
CA ILE A 572 -18.16 -47.47 -32.63
C ILE A 572 -16.82 -47.51 -31.94
N THR A 573 -16.40 -48.73 -31.60
CA THR A 573 -15.21 -48.98 -30.78
C THR A 573 -13.99 -49.31 -31.64
N ASN A 574 -12.81 -49.29 -31.02
CA ASN A 574 -11.53 -49.55 -31.68
C ASN A 574 -11.54 -50.84 -32.53
N GLY A 575 -10.99 -50.76 -33.75
CA GLY A 575 -10.81 -51.87 -34.67
C GLY A 575 -12.01 -52.17 -35.57
N GLN A 576 -13.13 -51.47 -35.40
CA GLN A 576 -14.33 -51.62 -36.23
C GLN A 576 -14.35 -50.63 -37.39
N ASP A 577 -14.94 -51.07 -38.52
CA ASP A 577 -15.11 -50.27 -39.73
C ASP A 577 -16.44 -49.53 -39.69
N CYS A 578 -16.46 -48.26 -40.09
CA CYS A 578 -17.65 -47.45 -40.05
C CYS A 578 -17.76 -46.45 -41.19
N GLY A 579 -19.00 -46.06 -41.48
CA GLY A 579 -19.33 -44.96 -42.36
C GLY A 579 -19.65 -43.72 -41.54
N VAL A 580 -18.91 -42.64 -41.77
CA VAL A 580 -19.10 -41.34 -41.11
C VAL A 580 -19.56 -40.31 -42.14
N ILE A 581 -20.53 -39.50 -41.76
CA ILE A 581 -20.94 -38.29 -42.48
C ILE A 581 -20.69 -37.10 -41.56
N ILE A 582 -19.90 -36.13 -42.01
CA ILE A 582 -19.61 -34.89 -41.28
C ILE A 582 -20.54 -33.79 -41.77
N GLN A 583 -21.01 -32.94 -40.85
CA GLN A 583 -21.86 -31.81 -41.21
C GLN A 583 -21.06 -30.74 -41.96
N GLY A 584 -21.49 -30.38 -43.17
CA GLY A 584 -20.91 -29.26 -43.93
C GLY A 584 -19.55 -29.54 -44.60
N TYR A 585 -18.97 -30.72 -44.41
CA TYR A 585 -17.67 -31.10 -44.99
C TYR A 585 -17.78 -32.37 -45.84
N ASN A 586 -17.27 -32.30 -47.08
CA ASN A 586 -17.34 -33.41 -48.05
C ASN A 586 -16.00 -33.72 -48.74
N ASP A 587 -14.93 -32.94 -48.49
CA ASP A 587 -13.64 -33.05 -49.19
C ASP A 587 -12.67 -34.03 -48.50
N PHE A 588 -13.12 -35.27 -48.34
CA PHE A 588 -12.32 -36.34 -47.74
C PHE A 588 -11.25 -36.86 -48.71
N GLN A 589 -10.10 -37.27 -48.18
CA GLN A 589 -9.10 -38.07 -48.89
C GLN A 589 -8.77 -39.34 -48.12
N GLU A 590 -8.35 -40.38 -48.84
CA GLU A 590 -7.84 -41.61 -48.23
C GLU A 590 -6.55 -41.30 -47.45
N GLY A 591 -6.48 -41.74 -46.19
CA GLY A 591 -5.38 -41.42 -45.27
C GLY A 591 -5.66 -40.25 -44.32
N ASP A 592 -6.76 -39.51 -44.50
CA ASP A 592 -7.16 -38.47 -43.53
C ASP A 592 -7.51 -39.09 -42.17
N ILE A 593 -7.18 -38.38 -41.09
CA ILE A 593 -7.45 -38.79 -39.70
C ILE A 593 -8.61 -37.96 -39.15
N LEU A 594 -9.64 -38.64 -38.67
CA LEU A 594 -10.75 -38.06 -37.91
C LEU A 594 -10.46 -38.17 -36.42
N GLU A 595 -10.27 -37.04 -35.76
CA GLU A 595 -10.07 -36.97 -34.31
C GLU A 595 -11.34 -36.46 -33.65
N VAL A 596 -12.04 -37.33 -32.92
CA VAL A 596 -13.22 -36.94 -32.15
C VAL A 596 -12.77 -36.46 -30.80
N PHE A 597 -13.18 -35.25 -30.43
CA PHE A 597 -12.88 -34.64 -29.16
C PHE A 597 -14.15 -34.23 -28.44
N ARG A 598 -14.04 -34.13 -27.11
CA ARG A 598 -15.07 -33.60 -26.25
C ARG A 598 -14.47 -32.47 -25.43
N GLN A 599 -15.16 -31.35 -25.39
CA GLN A 599 -14.83 -30.28 -24.46
C GLN A 599 -15.23 -30.72 -23.05
N GLU A 600 -14.22 -30.91 -22.20
CA GLU A 600 -14.43 -31.07 -20.77
C GLU A 600 -14.10 -29.76 -20.08
N ARG A 601 -14.85 -29.48 -19.01
CA ARG A 601 -14.56 -28.34 -18.14
C ARG A 601 -13.27 -28.67 -17.39
N GLY A 602 -12.17 -28.07 -17.83
CA GLY A 602 -10.91 -28.13 -17.10
C GLY A 602 -11.09 -27.49 -15.72
N ARG A 603 -10.64 -28.17 -14.68
CA ARG A 603 -10.37 -27.51 -13.40
C ARG A 603 -9.03 -26.79 -13.57
N ARG A 604 -9.04 -25.47 -13.38
CA ARG A 604 -7.81 -24.71 -13.15
C ARG A 604 -7.34 -24.97 -11.73
#